data_AF-A0AAD2PVL4-F1
#
_entry.id   AF-A0AAD2PVL4-F1
#
_cell.length_a   1.000
_cell.length_b   1.000
_cell.length_c   1.000
_cell.angle_alpha   90.00
_cell.angle_beta   90.00
_cell.angle_gamma   90.00
#
_symmetry.space_group_name_H-M   'P 1'
#
loop_
_entity.id
_entity.type
_entity.pdbx_description
1 polymer ?
#
loop_
_entity_poly.entity_id
_entity_poly.type
_entity_poly.pdbx_seq_one_letter_code
_entity_poly.pdbx_strand_id
1 'polypeptide(L)'
;MNNKKSLNPYFVDLPDGSEFNIRTKQGANALLLRVPNANYIPSILQEIRKVRSKPRMSVDDRVDINRHQQCTYWLALNADEKLFREKIPKSIIRIWLDFTIEELRRLSTDRNWIAKGELNDIDGAILVQCLPLFHHVVPVVVAFQSGFFEALASFIKASQGTDRALPGRKVALHVVGILHRAYFTATKRLDKRWSGEKFFKRLEANGMLEQSLRCLTIPQLFESQRLIADTMLRALQSCATVILSKAFKPGEPCGDTLRAICNRKDGSKDILPQTLVRFLLIASLLDSLEVGKCGHCGKSGSSETSHKSLKVCSQCSMMNYCSRDCQAADWKQHKKICKSVATSQTTTHGNSSQVQPTLGDDFEDNIVAIYGSGM
;
A
#
# COMPACT_ATOMS: atom_id res chain seq x y z
N MET A 1 18.80 28.11 -32.78
CA MET A 1 19.61 26.89 -32.58
C MET A 1 19.23 26.31 -31.22
N ASN A 2 18.42 25.25 -31.22
CA ASN A 2 17.88 24.62 -30.02
C ASN A 2 18.99 23.88 -29.27
N ASN A 3 19.49 24.49 -28.20
CA ASN A 3 20.43 23.86 -27.29
C ASN A 3 19.65 22.89 -26.39
N LYS A 4 19.21 21.74 -26.94
CA LYS A 4 18.78 20.60 -26.12
C LYS A 4 20.03 20.06 -25.42
N LYS A 5 20.50 20.75 -24.37
CA LYS A 5 21.36 20.11 -23.37
C LYS A 5 20.64 18.83 -22.96
N SER A 6 21.36 17.72 -23.00
CA SER A 6 20.95 16.47 -22.38
C SER A 6 20.56 16.76 -20.92
N LEU A 7 19.26 16.98 -20.69
CA LEU A 7 18.71 17.38 -19.40
C LEU A 7 18.66 16.12 -18.53
N ASN A 8 19.71 15.93 -17.75
CA ASN A 8 19.84 14.86 -16.78
C ASN A 8 18.67 14.93 -15.78
N PRO A 9 17.87 13.85 -15.58
CA PRO A 9 16.69 13.87 -14.70
C PRO A 9 17.02 14.12 -13.22
N TYR A 10 18.29 14.04 -12.84
CA TYR A 10 18.77 14.33 -11.50
C TYR A 10 19.03 15.82 -11.25
N PHE A 11 18.99 16.65 -12.30
CA PHE A 11 19.27 18.08 -12.20
C PHE A 11 18.04 18.90 -12.58
N VAL A 12 17.83 19.99 -11.83
CA VAL A 12 16.81 21.00 -12.13
C VAL A 12 17.50 22.32 -12.40
N ASP A 13 17.39 22.78 -13.65
CA ASP A 13 17.86 24.10 -14.08
C ASP A 13 16.79 25.16 -13.81
N LEU A 14 17.20 26.28 -13.21
CA LEU A 14 16.35 27.46 -13.05
C LEU A 14 16.67 28.52 -14.12
N PRO A 15 15.73 29.44 -14.41
CA PRO A 15 15.94 30.49 -15.42
C PRO A 15 17.11 31.44 -15.15
N ASP A 16 17.56 31.52 -13.89
CA ASP A 16 18.73 32.32 -13.48
C ASP A 16 20.07 31.61 -13.74
N GLY A 17 20.05 30.42 -14.34
CA GLY A 17 21.22 29.60 -14.64
C GLY A 17 21.72 28.74 -13.48
N SER A 18 21.04 28.76 -12.33
CA SER A 18 21.35 27.86 -11.22
C SER A 18 20.86 26.43 -11.49
N GLU A 19 21.66 25.45 -11.07
CA GLU A 19 21.40 24.03 -11.29
C GLU A 19 21.41 23.28 -9.94
N PHE A 20 20.44 22.40 -9.72
CA PHE A 20 20.29 21.66 -8.46
C PHE A 20 20.24 20.14 -8.67
N ASN A 21 21.19 19.41 -8.08
CA ASN A 21 21.18 17.95 -8.07
C ASN A 21 20.19 17.37 -7.05
N ILE A 22 18.95 17.16 -7.48
CA ILE A 22 17.84 16.65 -6.65
C ILE A 22 17.93 15.17 -6.30
N ARG A 23 18.93 14.44 -6.83
CA ARG A 23 19.25 13.07 -6.35
C ARG A 23 19.94 13.09 -4.97
N THR A 24 20.42 14.26 -4.52
CA THR A 24 21.01 14.42 -3.19
C THR A 24 20.06 15.15 -2.25
N LYS A 25 20.12 14.83 -0.95
CA LYS A 25 19.39 15.59 0.09
C LYS A 25 19.73 17.08 0.06
N GLN A 26 21.01 17.42 -0.13
CA GLN A 26 21.48 18.80 -0.20
C GLN A 26 20.86 19.55 -1.38
N GLY A 27 20.89 18.98 -2.59
CA GLY A 27 20.34 19.63 -3.78
C GLY A 27 18.82 19.74 -3.77
N ALA A 28 18.11 18.70 -3.31
CA ALA A 28 16.66 18.73 -3.14
C ALA A 28 16.24 19.84 -2.14
N ASN A 29 16.94 19.94 -1.01
CA ASN A 29 16.67 21.00 -0.02
C ASN A 29 16.99 22.40 -0.56
N ALA A 30 18.12 22.55 -1.26
CA ALA A 30 18.51 23.82 -1.85
C ALA A 30 17.49 24.30 -2.88
N LEU A 31 16.95 23.40 -3.71
CA LEU A 31 15.88 23.73 -4.66
C LEU A 31 14.61 24.20 -3.95
N LEU A 32 14.15 23.52 -2.90
CA LEU A 32 12.97 23.92 -2.13
C LEU A 32 13.11 25.28 -1.43
N LEU A 33 14.34 25.64 -1.04
CA LEU A 33 14.64 26.96 -0.47
C LEU A 33 14.65 28.04 -1.55
N ARG A 34 15.16 27.74 -2.75
CA ARG A 34 15.28 28.69 -3.87
C ARG A 34 13.94 28.96 -4.57
N VAL A 35 13.12 27.91 -4.75
CA VAL A 35 11.81 27.98 -5.41
C VAL A 35 10.72 27.55 -4.43
N PRO A 36 10.40 28.40 -3.43
CA PRO A 36 9.34 28.08 -2.49
C PRO A 36 8.01 27.93 -3.24
N ASN A 37 7.18 27.01 -2.75
CA ASN A 37 5.88 26.61 -3.32
C ASN A 37 5.92 25.69 -4.54
N ALA A 38 7.11 25.31 -5.04
CA ALA A 38 7.24 24.32 -6.11
C ALA A 38 6.33 24.58 -7.34
N ASN A 39 6.22 25.86 -7.73
CA ASN A 39 5.29 26.39 -8.74
C ASN A 39 5.52 25.79 -10.13
N TYR A 40 6.68 25.17 -10.34
CA TYR A 40 7.04 24.49 -11.57
C TYR A 40 6.31 23.14 -11.73
N ILE A 41 5.83 22.53 -10.64
CA ILE A 41 5.13 21.23 -10.69
C ILE A 41 3.86 21.30 -11.57
N PRO A 42 2.94 22.27 -11.40
CA PRO A 42 1.80 22.42 -12.31
C PRO A 42 2.19 22.51 -13.79
N SER A 43 3.22 23.29 -14.12
CA SER A 43 3.71 23.43 -15.50
C SER A 43 4.25 22.11 -16.04
N ILE A 44 5.05 21.39 -15.23
CA ILE A 44 5.54 20.06 -15.58
C ILE A 44 4.39 19.10 -15.90
N LEU A 45 3.38 19.04 -15.02
CA LEU A 45 2.24 18.15 -15.20
C LEU A 45 1.40 18.54 -16.43
N GLN A 46 1.30 19.84 -16.73
CA GLN A 46 0.65 20.32 -17.95
C GLN A 46 1.41 19.88 -19.21
N GLU A 47 2.74 19.94 -19.21
CA GLU A 47 3.54 19.43 -20.33
C GLU A 47 3.37 17.92 -20.51
N ILE A 48 3.37 17.15 -19.43
CA ILE A 48 3.08 15.71 -19.50
C ILE A 48 1.70 15.45 -20.12
N ARG A 49 0.66 16.20 -19.71
CA ARG A 49 -0.69 16.09 -20.31
C ARG A 49 -0.66 16.36 -21.81
N LYS A 50 0.01 17.44 -22.24
CA LYS A 50 0.14 17.79 -23.67
C LYS A 50 0.79 16.65 -24.44
N VAL A 51 1.89 16.11 -23.93
CA VAL A 51 2.60 15.00 -24.59
C VAL A 51 1.73 13.73 -24.65
N ARG A 52 1.02 13.39 -23.57
CA ARG A 52 0.12 12.23 -23.51
C ARG A 52 -1.12 12.36 -24.41
N SER A 53 -1.54 13.59 -24.72
CA SER A 53 -2.66 13.85 -25.63
C SER A 53 -2.31 13.64 -27.12
N LYS A 54 -1.02 13.46 -27.46
CA LYS A 54 -0.59 13.22 -28.84
C LYS A 54 -1.11 11.85 -29.33
N PRO A 55 -1.61 11.75 -30.58
CA PRO A 55 -2.04 10.47 -31.16
C PRO A 55 -0.91 9.42 -31.20
N ARG A 56 0.33 9.89 -31.34
CA ARG A 56 1.54 9.06 -31.29
C ARG A 56 2.65 9.82 -30.58
N MET A 57 3.20 9.21 -29.53
CA MET A 57 4.37 9.75 -28.83
C MET A 57 5.67 9.35 -29.54
N SER A 58 6.54 10.34 -29.78
CA SER A 58 7.91 10.13 -30.25
C SER A 58 8.81 9.53 -29.15
N VAL A 59 10.05 9.17 -29.49
CA VAL A 59 11.05 8.76 -28.48
C VAL A 59 11.38 9.92 -27.55
N ASP A 60 11.59 11.11 -28.10
CA ASP A 60 11.84 12.34 -27.33
C ASP A 60 10.71 12.64 -26.33
N ASP A 61 9.45 12.47 -26.75
CA ASP A 61 8.29 12.62 -25.89
C ASP A 61 8.31 11.69 -24.68
N ARG A 62 8.71 10.43 -24.90
CA ARG A 62 8.83 9.42 -23.84
C ARG A 62 9.95 9.77 -22.86
N VAL A 63 11.08 10.22 -23.37
CA VAL A 63 12.23 10.68 -22.58
C VAL A 63 11.84 11.90 -21.74
N ASP A 64 11.13 12.86 -22.34
CA ASP A 64 10.67 14.06 -21.64
C ASP A 64 9.68 13.71 -20.52
N ILE A 65 8.69 12.84 -20.75
CA ILE A 65 7.78 12.39 -19.68
C ILE A 65 8.54 11.70 -18.55
N ASN A 66 9.43 10.75 -18.88
CA ASN A 66 10.20 10.04 -17.87
C ASN A 66 11.05 11.02 -17.04
N ARG A 67 11.72 11.98 -17.70
CA ARG A 67 12.49 13.01 -17.00
C ARG A 67 11.65 13.77 -15.99
N HIS A 68 10.49 14.27 -16.41
CA HIS A 68 9.60 15.02 -15.52
C HIS A 68 9.10 14.18 -14.33
N GLN A 69 8.74 12.92 -14.57
CA GLN A 69 8.34 11.99 -13.51
C GLN A 69 9.48 11.75 -12.52
N GLN A 70 10.70 11.51 -13.02
CA GLN A 70 11.90 11.32 -12.20
C GLN A 70 12.21 12.57 -11.36
N CYS A 71 12.09 13.78 -11.91
CA CYS A 71 12.35 15.00 -11.13
C CYS A 71 11.44 15.10 -9.91
N THR A 72 10.14 14.79 -10.08
CA THR A 72 9.20 14.80 -8.95
C THR A 72 9.48 13.68 -7.94
N TYR A 73 9.87 12.50 -8.42
CA TYR A 73 10.27 11.35 -7.59
C TYR A 73 11.47 11.70 -6.69
N TRP A 74 12.57 12.16 -7.28
CA TRP A 74 13.81 12.42 -6.55
C TRP A 74 13.68 13.59 -5.58
N LEU A 75 12.94 14.63 -5.96
CA LEU A 75 12.62 15.73 -5.05
C LEU A 75 11.89 15.22 -3.81
N ALA A 76 10.82 14.44 -3.99
CA ALA A 76 10.04 13.94 -2.86
C ALA A 76 10.83 12.92 -2.02
N LEU A 77 11.73 12.14 -2.63
CA LEU A 77 12.57 11.18 -1.93
C LEU A 77 13.62 11.85 -1.05
N ASN A 78 14.33 12.83 -1.60
CA ASN A 78 15.53 13.41 -0.97
C ASN A 78 15.25 14.65 -0.13
N ALA A 79 14.10 15.33 -0.34
CA ALA A 79 13.76 16.49 0.45
C ALA A 79 13.57 16.14 1.93
N ASP A 80 14.12 16.97 2.81
CA ASP A 80 13.88 16.88 4.24
C ASP A 80 12.39 17.02 4.54
N GLU A 81 11.87 16.20 5.45
CA GLU A 81 10.43 16.19 5.78
C GLU A 81 9.92 17.56 6.25
N LYS A 82 10.67 18.23 7.12
CA LYS A 82 10.25 19.53 7.67
C LYS A 82 10.20 20.55 6.54
N LEU A 83 11.23 20.56 5.71
CA LEU A 83 11.33 21.49 4.59
C LEU A 83 10.25 21.21 3.52
N PHE A 84 10.03 19.95 3.15
CA PHE A 84 8.97 19.55 2.22
C PHE A 84 7.60 20.03 2.70
N ARG A 85 7.31 19.84 4.00
CA ARG A 85 6.05 20.29 4.62
C ARG A 85 5.90 21.81 4.61
N GLU A 86 6.97 22.55 4.88
CA GLU A 86 6.95 24.02 4.97
C GLU A 86 6.94 24.69 3.60
N LYS A 87 7.59 24.09 2.60
CA LYS A 87 7.82 24.70 1.29
C LYS A 87 6.92 24.20 0.18
N ILE A 88 6.22 23.07 0.35
CA ILE A 88 5.27 22.55 -0.64
C ILE A 88 3.83 22.68 -0.12
N PRO A 89 3.04 23.62 -0.65
CA PRO A 89 1.65 23.80 -0.29
C PRO A 89 0.81 22.55 -0.55
N LYS A 90 -0.20 22.35 0.31
CA LYS A 90 -1.21 21.30 0.12
C LYS A 90 -1.92 21.37 -1.24
N SER A 91 -2.10 22.57 -1.80
CA SER A 91 -2.70 22.76 -3.12
C SER A 91 -1.85 22.15 -4.24
N ILE A 92 -0.52 22.23 -4.14
CA ILE A 92 0.40 21.64 -5.13
C ILE A 92 0.39 20.12 -5.01
N ILE A 93 0.41 19.60 -3.79
CA ILE A 93 0.25 18.16 -3.53
C ILE A 93 -1.07 17.65 -4.12
N ARG A 94 -2.16 18.42 -3.97
CA ARG A 94 -3.45 18.08 -4.54
C ARG A 94 -3.42 18.05 -6.07
N ILE A 95 -2.81 19.04 -6.72
CA ILE A 95 -2.64 19.06 -8.19
C ILE A 95 -1.90 17.80 -8.68
N TRP A 96 -0.86 17.37 -7.95
CA TRP A 96 -0.11 16.17 -8.30
C TRP A 96 -0.93 14.88 -8.13
N LEU A 97 -1.70 14.76 -7.05
CA LEU A 97 -2.59 13.62 -6.82
C LEU A 97 -3.75 13.60 -7.80
N ASP A 98 -4.34 14.75 -8.13
CA ASP A 98 -5.44 14.87 -9.10
C ASP A 98 -4.96 14.46 -10.51
N PHE A 99 -3.75 14.86 -10.91
CA PHE A 99 -3.12 14.35 -12.14
C PHE A 99 -2.96 12.83 -12.11
N THR A 100 -2.50 12.27 -11.00
CA THR A 100 -2.33 10.81 -10.88
C THR A 100 -3.67 10.08 -10.95
N ILE A 101 -4.71 10.62 -10.31
CA ILE A 101 -6.08 10.10 -10.36
C ILE A 101 -6.62 10.10 -11.80
N GLU A 102 -6.42 11.19 -12.54
CA GLU A 102 -6.80 11.32 -13.95
C GLU A 102 -6.14 10.22 -14.80
N GLU A 103 -4.84 10.00 -14.63
CA GLU A 103 -4.12 8.94 -15.33
C GLU A 103 -4.57 7.53 -14.95
N LEU A 104 -4.83 7.27 -13.66
CA LEU A 104 -5.39 5.98 -13.22
C LEU A 104 -6.75 5.71 -13.86
N ARG A 105 -7.62 6.72 -13.95
CA ARG A 105 -8.93 6.61 -14.62
C ARG A 105 -8.77 6.34 -16.11
N ARG A 106 -7.85 7.03 -16.79
CA ARG A 106 -7.54 6.78 -18.20
C ARG A 106 -7.06 5.33 -18.39
N LEU A 107 -6.09 4.89 -17.60
CA LEU A 107 -5.53 3.54 -17.68
C LEU A 107 -6.53 2.44 -17.33
N SER A 108 -7.55 2.75 -16.52
CA SER A 108 -8.65 1.83 -16.24
C SER A 108 -9.46 1.45 -17.49
N THR A 109 -9.33 2.20 -18.58
CA THR A 109 -9.97 1.92 -19.87
C THR A 109 -9.01 1.35 -20.91
N ASP A 110 -7.72 1.19 -20.56
CA ASP A 110 -6.71 0.68 -21.48
C ASP A 110 -6.92 -0.81 -21.77
N ARG A 111 -6.88 -1.19 -23.06
CA ARG A 111 -7.16 -2.55 -23.49
C ARG A 111 -6.13 -3.56 -22.98
N ASN A 112 -4.85 -3.20 -22.93
CA ASN A 112 -3.81 -4.08 -22.42
C ASN A 112 -3.93 -4.24 -20.90
N TRP A 113 -4.24 -3.15 -20.21
CA TRP A 113 -4.52 -3.20 -18.78
C TRP A 113 -5.71 -4.11 -18.46
N ILE A 114 -6.84 -3.94 -19.15
CA ILE A 114 -8.04 -4.76 -18.94
C ILE A 114 -7.77 -6.23 -19.26
N ALA A 115 -7.04 -6.52 -20.35
CA ALA A 115 -6.85 -7.87 -20.84
C ALA A 115 -5.72 -8.64 -20.12
N LYS A 116 -4.65 -7.95 -19.69
CA LYS A 116 -3.42 -8.58 -19.18
C LYS A 116 -3.02 -8.14 -17.78
N GLY A 117 -3.59 -7.04 -17.27
CA GLY A 117 -3.13 -6.42 -16.03
C GLY A 117 -1.72 -5.86 -16.12
N GLU A 118 -1.23 -5.55 -17.33
CA GLU A 118 0.12 -5.06 -17.55
C GLU A 118 0.11 -3.60 -18.03
N LEU A 119 1.12 -2.84 -17.61
CA LEU A 119 1.40 -1.49 -18.09
C LEU A 119 2.77 -1.46 -18.77
N ASN A 120 2.92 -0.60 -19.78
CA ASN A 120 4.25 -0.23 -20.26
C ASN A 120 5.00 0.59 -19.19
N ASP A 121 6.31 0.75 -19.33
CA ASP A 121 7.13 1.37 -18.28
C ASP A 121 6.75 2.85 -18.00
N ILE A 122 6.31 3.59 -19.01
CA ILE A 122 5.91 5.01 -18.89
C ILE A 122 4.61 5.17 -18.11
N ASP A 123 3.65 4.28 -18.36
CA ASP A 123 2.39 4.25 -17.61
C ASP A 123 2.60 3.68 -16.20
N GLY A 124 3.47 2.68 -16.06
CA GLY A 124 3.86 2.13 -14.75
C GLY A 124 4.56 3.15 -13.84
N ALA A 125 5.33 4.09 -14.41
CA ALA A 125 6.01 5.14 -13.66
C ALA A 125 5.06 6.06 -12.87
N ILE A 126 3.78 6.15 -13.27
CA ILE A 126 2.74 6.92 -12.57
C ILE A 126 2.49 6.38 -11.16
N LEU A 127 2.66 5.07 -10.95
CA LEU A 127 2.58 4.45 -9.62
C LEU A 127 3.88 4.67 -8.83
N VAL A 128 5.03 4.57 -9.51
CA VAL A 128 6.36 4.71 -8.88
C VAL A 128 6.53 6.07 -8.21
N GLN A 129 6.12 7.15 -8.87
CA GLN A 129 6.20 8.53 -8.34
C GLN A 129 5.41 8.74 -7.03
N CYS A 130 4.42 7.88 -6.73
CA CYS A 130 3.65 7.98 -5.49
C CYS A 130 4.45 7.49 -4.27
N LEU A 131 5.45 6.62 -4.47
CA LEU A 131 6.20 6.00 -3.39
C LEU A 131 6.94 7.04 -2.53
N PRO A 132 7.78 7.95 -3.08
CA PRO A 132 8.48 8.93 -2.27
C PRO A 132 7.55 10.01 -1.74
N LEU A 133 6.49 10.35 -2.49
CA LEU A 133 5.49 11.31 -2.04
C LEU A 133 4.85 10.86 -0.71
N PHE A 134 4.59 9.57 -0.55
CA PHE A 134 4.02 9.02 0.68
C PHE A 134 5.02 8.82 1.81
N HIS A 135 6.31 9.15 1.63
CA HIS A 135 7.23 9.36 2.76
C HIS A 135 6.81 10.59 3.59
N HIS A 136 5.97 11.47 3.03
CA HIS A 136 5.48 12.66 3.69
C HIS A 136 4.03 12.47 4.14
N VAL A 137 3.75 12.79 5.41
CA VAL A 137 2.41 12.59 5.99
C VAL A 137 1.33 13.46 5.35
N VAL A 138 1.69 14.68 4.91
CA VAL A 138 0.74 15.62 4.29
C VAL A 138 0.17 15.02 2.99
N PRO A 139 0.98 14.52 2.05
CA PRO A 139 0.46 13.77 0.91
C PRO A 139 -0.41 12.57 1.22
N VAL A 140 -0.09 11.77 2.24
CA VAL A 140 -0.97 10.65 2.65
C VAL A 140 -2.34 11.16 3.06
N VAL A 141 -2.41 12.25 3.84
CA VAL A 141 -3.68 12.88 4.23
C VAL A 141 -4.45 13.39 3.01
N VAL A 142 -3.77 14.09 2.08
CA VAL A 142 -4.40 14.62 0.86
C VAL A 142 -4.87 13.50 -0.06
N ALA A 143 -4.17 12.37 -0.12
CA ALA A 143 -4.57 11.19 -0.90
C ALA A 143 -5.93 10.62 -0.44
N PHE A 144 -6.16 10.54 0.87
CA PHE A 144 -7.48 10.18 1.40
C PHE A 144 -8.56 11.23 1.12
N GLN A 145 -8.21 12.51 1.02
CA GLN A 145 -9.16 13.60 0.76
C GLN A 145 -9.50 13.80 -0.73
N SER A 146 -8.64 13.34 -1.63
CA SER A 146 -8.77 13.52 -3.09
C SER A 146 -9.44 12.35 -3.79
N GLY A 147 -9.70 11.24 -3.09
CA GLY A 147 -10.20 10.01 -3.71
C GLY A 147 -9.11 9.21 -4.43
N PHE A 148 -7.83 9.45 -4.12
CA PHE A 148 -6.70 8.72 -4.73
C PHE A 148 -6.82 7.20 -4.55
N PHE A 149 -7.09 6.75 -3.32
CA PHE A 149 -7.20 5.31 -3.03
C PHE A 149 -8.42 4.67 -3.69
N GLU A 150 -9.52 5.41 -3.86
CA GLU A 150 -10.70 4.96 -4.59
C GLU A 150 -10.41 4.80 -6.10
N ALA A 151 -9.69 5.77 -6.68
CA ALA A 151 -9.24 5.70 -8.07
C ALA A 151 -8.26 4.53 -8.29
N LEU A 152 -7.34 4.30 -7.35
CA LEU A 152 -6.41 3.19 -7.38
C LEU A 152 -7.13 1.83 -7.26
N ALA A 153 -8.12 1.73 -6.37
CA ALA A 153 -8.95 0.54 -6.23
C ALA A 153 -9.74 0.24 -7.52
N SER A 154 -10.35 1.28 -8.11
CA SER A 154 -11.08 1.18 -9.37
C SER A 154 -10.18 0.75 -10.53
N PHE A 155 -8.96 1.30 -10.59
CA PHE A 155 -7.94 0.91 -11.56
C PHE A 155 -7.58 -0.58 -11.46
N ILE A 156 -7.29 -1.08 -10.26
CA ILE A 156 -6.99 -2.52 -10.03
C ILE A 156 -8.21 -3.40 -10.36
N LYS A 157 -9.42 -2.91 -10.09
CA LYS A 157 -10.65 -3.62 -10.43
C LYS A 157 -10.85 -3.72 -11.94
N ALA A 158 -10.43 -2.73 -12.72
CA ALA A 158 -10.59 -2.73 -14.17
C ALA A 158 -9.79 -3.85 -14.89
N SER A 159 -8.69 -4.33 -14.30
CA SER A 159 -7.94 -5.46 -14.88
C SER A 159 -8.57 -6.83 -14.64
N GLN A 160 -9.75 -6.92 -14.00
CA GLN A 160 -10.41 -8.19 -13.65
C GLN A 160 -11.16 -8.85 -14.82
N GLY A 161 -10.99 -8.36 -16.05
CA GLY A 161 -11.74 -8.79 -17.22
C GLY A 161 -11.68 -10.29 -17.50
N THR A 162 -12.85 -10.92 -17.54
CA THR A 162 -13.18 -12.29 -17.96
C THR A 162 -12.70 -13.48 -17.11
N ASP A 163 -11.59 -13.43 -16.35
CA ASP A 163 -11.16 -14.60 -15.56
C ASP A 163 -10.43 -14.28 -14.25
N ARG A 164 -10.98 -13.36 -13.44
CA ARG A 164 -10.42 -12.95 -12.13
C ARG A 164 -8.90 -12.65 -12.19
N ALA A 165 -8.44 -12.10 -13.31
CA ALA A 165 -7.02 -11.85 -13.53
C ALA A 165 -6.47 -10.92 -12.43
N LEU A 166 -5.37 -11.36 -11.81
CA LEU A 166 -4.59 -10.56 -10.88
C LEU A 166 -3.85 -9.47 -11.66
N PRO A 167 -3.60 -8.28 -11.06
CA PRO A 167 -2.74 -7.29 -11.69
C PRO A 167 -1.35 -7.88 -11.93
N GLY A 168 -0.68 -7.45 -12.98
CA GLY A 168 0.68 -7.87 -13.31
C GLY A 168 1.66 -7.54 -12.17
N ARG A 169 2.72 -8.35 -12.05
CA ARG A 169 3.69 -8.30 -10.94
C ARG A 169 4.19 -6.88 -10.62
N LYS A 170 4.64 -6.13 -11.64
CA LYS A 170 5.17 -4.76 -11.47
C LYS A 170 4.14 -3.83 -10.81
N VAL A 171 2.87 -3.91 -11.24
CA VAL A 171 1.81 -3.05 -10.72
C VAL A 171 1.45 -3.42 -9.28
N ALA A 172 1.32 -4.71 -9.00
CA ALA A 172 1.06 -5.19 -7.63
C ALA A 172 2.16 -4.77 -6.66
N LEU A 173 3.43 -4.83 -7.09
CA LEU A 173 4.59 -4.38 -6.31
C LEU A 173 4.44 -2.92 -5.91
N HIS A 174 4.15 -2.04 -6.89
CA HIS A 174 4.00 -0.62 -6.64
C HIS A 174 2.79 -0.32 -5.75
N VAL A 175 1.65 -0.98 -5.98
CA VAL A 175 0.46 -0.83 -5.13
C VAL A 175 0.76 -1.20 -3.68
N VAL A 176 1.37 -2.37 -3.44
CA VAL A 176 1.72 -2.81 -2.08
C VAL A 176 2.74 -1.86 -1.45
N GLY A 177 3.73 -1.39 -2.21
CA GLY A 177 4.70 -0.39 -1.76
C GLY A 177 4.05 0.94 -1.36
N ILE A 178 3.12 1.44 -2.17
CA ILE A 178 2.36 2.68 -1.90
C ILE A 178 1.57 2.53 -0.60
N LEU A 179 0.84 1.43 -0.44
CA LEU A 179 0.04 1.18 0.76
C LEU A 179 0.91 1.02 2.00
N HIS A 180 1.99 0.25 1.91
CA HIS A 180 2.94 0.10 3.01
C HIS A 180 3.53 1.44 3.43
N ARG A 181 3.95 2.26 2.47
CA ARG A 181 4.53 3.57 2.75
C ARG A 181 3.49 4.50 3.38
N ALA A 182 2.29 4.58 2.83
CA ALA A 182 1.20 5.36 3.41
C ALA A 182 0.86 4.90 4.83
N TYR A 183 0.76 3.58 5.07
CA TYR A 183 0.51 3.00 6.38
C TYR A 183 1.60 3.41 7.37
N PHE A 184 2.86 3.19 7.02
CA PHE A 184 4.01 3.44 7.90
C PHE A 184 4.13 4.93 8.23
N THR A 185 4.03 5.80 7.22
CA THR A 185 4.10 7.26 7.39
C THR A 185 2.96 7.78 8.24
N ALA A 186 1.73 7.26 8.04
CA ALA A 186 0.58 7.66 8.84
C ALA A 186 0.67 7.18 10.29
N THR A 187 1.14 5.95 10.54
CA THR A 187 1.04 5.30 11.86
C THR A 187 2.27 5.40 12.74
N LYS A 188 3.49 5.53 12.18
CA LYS A 188 4.72 5.70 12.98
C LYS A 188 4.95 7.13 13.44
N ARG A 189 4.41 8.11 12.73
CA ARG A 189 4.51 9.51 13.16
C ARG A 189 3.53 9.69 14.31
N LEU A 190 3.96 10.33 15.40
CA LEU A 190 3.17 10.60 16.63
C LEU A 190 1.91 11.48 16.39
N ASP A 191 1.41 11.56 15.16
CA ASP A 191 0.11 12.13 14.85
C ASP A 191 -0.98 11.18 15.34
N LYS A 192 -1.44 11.41 16.58
CA LYS A 192 -2.52 10.66 17.26
C LYS A 192 -3.82 10.55 16.45
N ARG A 193 -3.95 11.29 15.33
CA ARG A 193 -5.07 11.16 14.39
C ARG A 193 -5.08 9.81 13.69
N TRP A 194 -3.93 9.17 13.52
CA TRP A 194 -3.80 7.90 12.81
C TRP A 194 -3.52 6.74 13.76
N SER A 195 -4.23 5.65 13.52
CA SER A 195 -3.92 4.32 14.04
C SER A 195 -3.97 3.36 12.87
N GLY A 196 -3.32 2.19 12.99
CA GLY A 196 -3.47 1.13 11.98
C GLY A 196 -4.94 0.81 11.74
N GLU A 197 -5.73 0.91 12.80
CA GLU A 197 -7.17 0.75 12.71
C GLU A 197 -7.87 1.74 11.79
N LYS A 198 -7.70 3.04 12.06
CA LYS A 198 -8.32 4.09 11.26
C LYS A 198 -7.83 4.05 9.81
N PHE A 199 -6.59 3.64 9.59
CA PHE A 199 -6.02 3.50 8.26
C PHE A 199 -6.74 2.43 7.45
N PHE A 200 -6.86 1.21 7.98
CA PHE A 200 -7.53 0.12 7.26
C PHE A 200 -9.03 0.35 7.09
N LYS A 201 -9.73 0.95 8.07
CA LYS A 201 -11.14 1.36 7.91
C LYS A 201 -11.34 2.32 6.74
N ARG A 202 -10.41 3.26 6.53
CA ARG A 202 -10.48 4.20 5.41
C ARG A 202 -10.21 3.52 4.07
N LEU A 203 -9.31 2.53 4.02
CA LEU A 203 -9.09 1.72 2.81
C LEU A 203 -10.28 0.79 2.50
N GLU A 204 -10.94 0.26 3.53
CA GLU A 204 -12.17 -0.52 3.37
C GLU A 204 -13.27 0.34 2.74
N ALA A 205 -13.49 1.55 3.28
CA ALA A 205 -14.53 2.48 2.83
C ALA A 205 -14.42 2.92 1.36
N ASN A 206 -13.27 2.72 0.71
CA ASN A 206 -13.07 3.05 -0.71
C ASN A 206 -12.66 1.84 -1.56
N GLY A 207 -12.85 0.61 -1.06
CA GLY A 207 -12.57 -0.63 -1.79
C GLY A 207 -11.08 -0.96 -1.95
N MET A 208 -10.17 -0.10 -1.52
CA MET A 208 -8.73 -0.33 -1.65
C MET A 208 -8.22 -1.46 -0.76
N LEU A 209 -8.90 -1.73 0.37
CA LEU A 209 -8.54 -2.87 1.24
C LEU A 209 -8.71 -4.19 0.49
N GLU A 210 -9.83 -4.39 -0.20
CA GLU A 210 -10.08 -5.58 -1.02
C GLU A 210 -8.99 -5.77 -2.07
N GLN A 211 -8.70 -4.71 -2.84
CA GLN A 211 -7.70 -4.78 -3.90
C GLN A 211 -6.28 -4.99 -3.35
N SER A 212 -5.98 -4.48 -2.14
CA SER A 212 -4.70 -4.74 -1.48
C SER A 212 -4.47 -6.22 -1.18
N LEU A 213 -5.51 -6.94 -0.78
CA LEU A 213 -5.44 -8.37 -0.47
C LEU A 213 -5.12 -9.17 -1.72
N ARG A 214 -5.73 -8.79 -2.85
CA ARG A 214 -5.45 -9.39 -4.16
C ARG A 214 -4.01 -9.15 -4.59
N CYS A 215 -3.50 -7.93 -4.44
CA CYS A 215 -2.11 -7.64 -4.76
C CYS A 215 -1.14 -8.46 -3.89
N LEU A 216 -1.46 -8.66 -2.61
CA LEU A 216 -0.64 -9.45 -1.67
C LEU A 216 -0.58 -10.95 -1.99
N THR A 217 -1.47 -11.48 -2.85
CA THR A 217 -1.45 -12.91 -3.24
C THR A 217 -0.49 -13.22 -4.38
N ILE A 218 0.14 -12.21 -4.98
CA ILE A 218 1.04 -12.37 -6.12
C ILE A 218 2.39 -12.96 -5.64
N PRO A 219 2.70 -14.23 -5.98
CA PRO A 219 3.79 -15.00 -5.35
C PRO A 219 5.19 -14.43 -5.60
N GLN A 220 5.40 -13.71 -6.70
CA GLN A 220 6.69 -13.13 -7.06
C GLN A 220 7.02 -11.80 -6.34
N LEU A 221 6.16 -11.35 -5.41
CA LEU A 221 6.48 -10.26 -4.47
C LEU A 221 7.55 -10.68 -3.44
N PHE A 222 7.74 -11.99 -3.23
CA PHE A 222 8.44 -12.54 -2.08
C PHE A 222 9.94 -12.82 -2.32
N GLU A 223 10.46 -12.53 -3.51
CA GLU A 223 11.89 -12.62 -3.81
C GLU A 223 12.64 -11.31 -3.51
N SER A 224 12.05 -10.14 -3.79
CA SER A 224 12.71 -8.84 -3.57
C SER A 224 12.04 -7.95 -2.50
N GLN A 225 10.76 -8.19 -2.17
CA GLN A 225 10.00 -7.31 -1.27
C GLN A 225 9.18 -8.04 -0.20
N ARG A 226 9.61 -9.26 0.18
CA ARG A 226 8.99 -10.08 1.23
C ARG A 226 8.73 -9.31 2.52
N LEU A 227 9.66 -8.46 2.94
CA LEU A 227 9.53 -7.67 4.16
C LEU A 227 8.33 -6.71 4.15
N ILE A 228 8.04 -6.10 2.99
CA ILE A 228 6.95 -5.13 2.83
C ILE A 228 5.61 -5.84 2.92
N ALA A 229 5.43 -6.92 2.14
CA ALA A 229 4.22 -7.73 2.16
C ALA A 229 3.97 -8.33 3.55
N ASP A 230 5.01 -8.88 4.20
CA ASP A 230 4.90 -9.44 5.54
C ASP A 230 4.52 -8.38 6.59
N THR A 231 5.05 -7.16 6.47
CA THR A 231 4.75 -6.06 7.38
C THR A 231 3.30 -5.58 7.21
N MET A 232 2.82 -5.47 5.98
CA MET A 232 1.41 -5.17 5.70
C MET A 232 0.48 -6.25 6.25
N LEU A 233 0.80 -7.53 6.05
CA LEU A 233 0.01 -8.63 6.59
C LEU A 233 0.00 -8.64 8.12
N ARG A 234 1.14 -8.40 8.78
CA ARG A 234 1.20 -8.28 10.25
C ARG A 234 0.38 -7.09 10.76
N ALA A 235 0.43 -5.96 10.07
CA ALA A 235 -0.38 -4.78 10.40
C ALA A 235 -1.88 -5.06 10.24
N LEU A 236 -2.29 -5.77 9.19
CA LEU A 236 -3.66 -6.23 9.01
C LEU A 236 -4.06 -7.20 10.13
N GLN A 237 -3.21 -8.16 10.47
CA GLN A 237 -3.44 -9.12 11.56
C GLN A 237 -3.66 -8.44 12.90
N SER A 238 -2.82 -7.46 13.27
CA SER A 238 -2.96 -6.74 14.54
C SER A 238 -4.24 -5.91 14.62
N CYS A 239 -4.80 -5.53 13.46
CA CYS A 239 -6.05 -4.79 13.34
C CYS A 239 -7.28 -5.71 13.20
N ALA A 240 -7.08 -7.02 12.98
CA ALA A 240 -8.13 -7.92 12.53
C ALA A 240 -9.20 -8.22 13.59
N THR A 241 -8.84 -8.20 14.87
CA THR A 241 -9.75 -8.54 15.98
C THR A 241 -10.76 -7.44 16.32
N VAL A 242 -10.45 -6.16 16.04
CA VAL A 242 -11.30 -5.01 16.43
C VAL A 242 -12.08 -4.43 15.24
N ILE A 243 -11.54 -4.52 14.03
CA ILE A 243 -12.06 -3.80 12.85
C ILE A 243 -12.55 -4.76 11.79
N LEU A 244 -11.76 -5.80 11.54
CA LEU A 244 -11.88 -6.58 10.33
C LEU A 244 -12.85 -7.77 10.52
N SER A 245 -13.41 -7.94 11.72
CA SER A 245 -14.46 -8.92 12.00
C SER A 245 -15.79 -8.59 11.29
N LYS A 246 -15.98 -7.36 10.79
CA LYS A 246 -17.10 -7.02 9.90
C LYS A 246 -16.70 -7.16 8.43
N ALA A 247 -15.61 -6.50 8.02
CA ALA A 247 -15.11 -6.48 6.64
C ALA A 247 -14.92 -7.88 6.01
N PHE A 248 -14.54 -8.87 6.81
CA PHE A 248 -14.20 -10.22 6.31
C PHE A 248 -15.34 -11.24 6.38
N LYS A 249 -16.55 -10.82 6.74
CA LYS A 249 -17.70 -11.73 6.81
C LYS A 249 -18.14 -12.28 5.43
N PRO A 250 -18.85 -13.42 5.41
CA PRO A 250 -19.67 -13.88 4.30
C PRO A 250 -20.51 -12.75 3.70
N GLY A 251 -20.39 -12.54 2.37
CA GLY A 251 -21.13 -11.50 1.64
C GLY A 251 -20.49 -10.11 1.62
N GLU A 252 -19.42 -9.89 2.38
CA GLU A 252 -18.65 -8.63 2.32
C GLU A 252 -17.52 -8.75 1.28
N PRO A 253 -17.18 -7.67 0.53
CA PRO A 253 -16.22 -7.75 -0.59
C PRO A 253 -14.85 -8.30 -0.19
N CYS A 254 -14.31 -7.83 0.95
CA CYS A 254 -13.05 -8.31 1.49
C CYS A 254 -13.15 -9.78 1.91
N GLY A 255 -14.24 -10.17 2.57
CA GLY A 255 -14.49 -11.56 2.96
C GLY A 255 -14.60 -12.51 1.77
N ASP A 256 -15.33 -12.11 0.72
CA ASP A 256 -15.52 -12.92 -0.48
C ASP A 256 -14.20 -13.10 -1.23
N THR A 257 -13.40 -12.04 -1.29
CA THR A 257 -12.04 -12.07 -1.83
C THR A 257 -11.17 -13.03 -1.03
N LEU A 258 -11.17 -12.96 0.31
CA LEU A 258 -10.41 -13.90 1.13
C LEU A 258 -10.83 -15.35 0.91
N ARG A 259 -12.13 -15.63 0.84
CA ARG A 259 -12.63 -16.98 0.54
C ARG A 259 -12.20 -17.44 -0.85
N ALA A 260 -12.22 -16.55 -1.86
CA ALA A 260 -11.71 -16.87 -3.19
C ALA A 260 -10.22 -17.24 -3.14
N ILE A 261 -9.41 -16.49 -2.40
CA ILE A 261 -7.97 -16.77 -2.20
C ILE A 261 -7.77 -18.12 -1.51
N CYS A 262 -8.47 -18.37 -0.39
CA CYS A 262 -8.40 -19.64 0.34
C CYS A 262 -8.74 -20.84 -0.54
N ASN A 263 -9.74 -20.69 -1.41
CA ASN A 263 -10.21 -21.72 -2.33
C ASN A 263 -9.42 -21.78 -3.64
N ARG A 264 -8.34 -20.99 -3.80
CA ARG A 264 -7.55 -20.89 -5.04
C ARG A 264 -8.38 -20.50 -6.27
N LYS A 265 -9.42 -19.71 -6.05
CA LYS A 265 -10.31 -19.15 -7.09
C LYS A 265 -10.04 -17.66 -7.31
N ASP A 266 -8.93 -17.12 -6.82
CA ASP A 266 -8.54 -15.71 -6.96
C ASP A 266 -7.67 -15.43 -8.19
N GLY A 267 -7.39 -16.46 -9.00
CA GLY A 267 -6.49 -16.38 -10.15
C GLY A 267 -5.02 -16.64 -9.81
N SER A 268 -4.67 -16.84 -8.52
CA SER A 268 -3.31 -17.20 -8.12
C SER A 268 -2.98 -18.64 -8.53
N LYS A 269 -1.94 -18.82 -9.36
CA LYS A 269 -1.49 -20.15 -9.82
C LYS A 269 -0.32 -20.74 -9.01
N ASP A 270 0.42 -19.91 -8.26
CA ASP A 270 1.58 -20.38 -7.50
C ASP A 270 1.30 -20.59 -6.00
N ILE A 271 2.31 -21.09 -5.29
CA ILE A 271 2.28 -21.36 -3.86
C ILE A 271 2.16 -20.04 -3.09
N LEU A 272 1.18 -19.95 -2.18
CA LEU A 272 1.02 -18.75 -1.37
C LEU A 272 2.13 -18.68 -0.30
N PRO A 273 2.65 -17.48 -0.03
CA PRO A 273 3.59 -17.23 1.05
C PRO A 273 3.04 -17.67 2.41
N GLN A 274 3.90 -18.22 3.27
CA GLN A 274 3.50 -18.71 4.59
C GLN A 274 2.82 -17.63 5.46
N THR A 275 3.24 -16.36 5.35
CA THR A 275 2.63 -15.23 6.07
C THR A 275 1.21 -14.97 5.59
N LEU A 276 0.98 -15.07 4.28
CA LEU A 276 -0.35 -14.94 3.70
C LEU A 276 -1.23 -16.12 4.11
N VAL A 277 -0.71 -17.35 4.06
CA VAL A 277 -1.41 -18.54 4.59
C VAL A 277 -1.78 -18.36 6.06
N ARG A 278 -0.88 -17.83 6.90
CA ARG A 278 -1.17 -17.52 8.31
C ARG A 278 -2.26 -16.47 8.46
N PHE A 279 -2.20 -15.38 7.68
CA PHE A 279 -3.23 -14.36 7.66
C PHE A 279 -4.59 -14.92 7.25
N LEU A 280 -4.64 -15.73 6.18
CA LEU A 280 -5.85 -16.37 5.68
C LEU A 280 -6.46 -17.33 6.70
N LEU A 281 -5.63 -18.10 7.41
CA LEU A 281 -6.08 -18.94 8.51
C LEU A 281 -6.72 -18.10 9.63
N ILE A 282 -6.05 -17.04 10.07
CA ILE A 282 -6.58 -16.12 11.09
C ILE A 282 -7.91 -15.51 10.64
N ALA A 283 -8.00 -15.04 9.39
CA ALA A 283 -9.21 -14.42 8.86
C ALA A 283 -10.36 -15.43 8.70
N SER A 284 -10.09 -16.65 8.24
CA SER A 284 -11.08 -17.73 8.19
C SER A 284 -11.59 -18.12 9.58
N LEU A 285 -10.79 -17.92 10.63
CA LEU A 285 -11.21 -18.20 12.00
C LEU A 285 -11.94 -17.03 12.62
N LEU A 286 -11.66 -15.79 12.21
CA LEU A 286 -12.50 -14.64 12.54
C LEU A 286 -13.94 -14.81 12.03
N ASP A 287 -14.13 -15.54 10.93
CA ASP A 287 -15.44 -15.96 10.42
C ASP A 287 -16.14 -16.96 11.37
N SER A 288 -15.37 -17.87 11.98
CA SER A 288 -15.86 -18.82 12.99
C SER A 288 -15.97 -18.23 14.41
N LEU A 289 -15.37 -17.06 14.63
CA LEU A 289 -15.41 -16.29 15.86
C LEU A 289 -16.65 -15.40 15.87
N GLU A 290 -17.81 -16.01 16.05
CA GLU A 290 -18.97 -15.24 16.48
C GLU A 290 -18.68 -14.65 17.87
N VAL A 291 -18.34 -13.36 17.92
CA VAL A 291 -18.11 -12.63 19.16
C VAL A 291 -19.33 -12.83 20.07
N GLY A 292 -19.11 -13.44 21.24
CA GLY A 292 -20.19 -13.75 22.18
C GLY A 292 -20.77 -15.17 22.08
N LYS A 293 -20.17 -16.09 21.30
CA LYS A 293 -20.49 -17.53 21.31
C LYS A 293 -19.29 -18.42 21.65
N CYS A 294 -19.57 -19.61 22.19
CA CYS A 294 -18.57 -20.63 22.51
C CYS A 294 -18.00 -21.27 21.24
N GLY A 295 -16.67 -21.29 21.10
CA GLY A 295 -15.95 -21.84 19.95
C GLY A 295 -16.08 -23.36 19.73
N HIS A 296 -16.65 -24.08 20.69
CA HIS A 296 -16.91 -25.52 20.54
C HIS A 296 -18.40 -25.84 20.37
N CYS A 297 -19.25 -25.33 21.26
CA CYS A 297 -20.67 -25.71 21.31
C CYS A 297 -21.60 -24.65 20.71
N GLY A 298 -21.08 -23.52 20.22
CA GLY A 298 -21.85 -22.45 19.57
C GLY A 298 -22.80 -21.66 20.48
N LYS A 299 -22.87 -21.95 21.78
CA LYS A 299 -23.80 -21.28 22.70
C LYS A 299 -23.37 -19.84 22.99
N SER A 300 -24.34 -18.92 22.93
CA SER A 300 -24.13 -17.51 23.28
C SER A 300 -24.10 -17.30 24.80
N GLY A 301 -23.28 -16.35 25.25
CA GLY A 301 -23.16 -15.98 26.68
C GLY A 301 -24.43 -15.34 27.29
N SER A 302 -25.46 -15.09 26.48
CA SER A 302 -26.73 -14.46 26.85
C SER A 302 -27.95 -15.41 26.83
N SER A 303 -27.75 -16.72 26.63
CA SER A 303 -28.88 -17.68 26.65
C SER A 303 -29.36 -17.93 28.09
N GLU A 304 -30.67 -17.86 28.33
CA GLU A 304 -31.36 -18.03 29.64
C GLU A 304 -31.04 -19.35 30.38
N THR A 305 -30.37 -20.29 29.72
CA THR A 305 -29.98 -21.59 30.30
C THR A 305 -28.51 -21.66 30.74
N SER A 306 -27.74 -20.59 30.57
CA SER A 306 -26.30 -20.56 30.89
C SER A 306 -25.89 -19.23 31.52
N HIS A 307 -25.99 -19.14 32.85
CA HIS A 307 -25.45 -18.05 33.68
C HIS A 307 -23.91 -17.89 33.65
N LYS A 308 -23.19 -18.55 32.73
CA LYS A 308 -21.73 -18.48 32.66
C LYS A 308 -21.29 -17.52 31.56
N SER A 309 -20.66 -16.42 31.98
CA SER A 309 -19.88 -15.55 31.10
C SER A 309 -18.86 -16.39 30.33
N LEU A 310 -18.77 -16.15 29.02
CA LEU A 310 -17.78 -16.82 28.18
C LEU A 310 -16.37 -16.41 28.62
N LYS A 311 -15.47 -17.39 28.67
CA LYS A 311 -14.07 -17.20 29.03
C LYS A 311 -13.22 -17.17 27.77
N VAL A 312 -12.34 -16.18 27.65
CA VAL A 312 -11.37 -16.11 26.56
C VAL A 312 -10.25 -17.13 26.77
N CYS A 313 -9.69 -17.65 25.67
CA CYS A 313 -8.48 -18.45 25.71
C CYS A 313 -7.32 -17.61 26.29
N SER A 314 -6.69 -18.08 27.36
CA SER A 314 -5.62 -17.34 28.05
C SER A 314 -4.33 -17.17 27.24
N GLN A 315 -4.14 -17.92 26.16
CA GLN A 315 -2.91 -17.88 25.35
C GLN A 315 -3.00 -16.93 24.15
N CYS A 316 -4.15 -16.88 23.48
CA CYS A 316 -4.32 -16.05 22.28
C CYS A 316 -5.34 -14.92 22.47
N SER A 317 -6.17 -14.99 23.50
CA SER A 317 -7.28 -14.05 23.78
C SER A 317 -8.28 -13.88 22.61
N MET A 318 -8.28 -14.80 21.64
CA MET A 318 -9.13 -14.70 20.44
C MET A 318 -10.40 -15.54 20.53
N MET A 319 -10.34 -16.78 21.03
CA MET A 319 -11.52 -17.68 21.14
C MET A 319 -12.20 -17.58 22.50
N ASN A 320 -13.53 -17.66 22.50
CA ASN A 320 -14.39 -17.70 23.69
C ASN A 320 -14.90 -19.12 23.96
N TYR A 321 -14.95 -19.55 25.22
CA TYR A 321 -15.49 -20.85 25.61
C TYR A 321 -16.36 -20.74 26.85
N CYS A 322 -17.48 -21.48 26.90
CA CYS A 322 -18.32 -21.53 28.10
C CYS A 322 -17.70 -22.35 29.24
N SER A 323 -16.74 -23.23 28.93
CA SER A 323 -16.01 -24.06 29.90
C SER A 323 -14.63 -24.46 29.39
N ARG A 324 -13.77 -24.94 30.30
CA ARG A 324 -12.50 -25.57 29.93
C ARG A 324 -12.70 -26.82 29.08
N ASP A 325 -13.81 -27.53 29.27
CA ASP A 325 -14.11 -28.75 28.49
C ASP A 325 -14.38 -28.40 27.02
N CYS A 326 -15.13 -27.32 26.77
CA CYS A 326 -15.31 -26.80 25.42
C CYS A 326 -13.98 -26.36 24.80
N GLN A 327 -13.10 -25.70 25.58
CA GLN A 327 -11.76 -25.36 25.10
C GLN A 327 -10.92 -26.61 24.78
N ALA A 328 -10.98 -27.65 25.62
CA ALA A 328 -10.24 -28.89 25.43
C ALA A 328 -10.74 -29.69 24.22
N ALA A 329 -12.07 -29.71 24.00
CA ALA A 329 -12.69 -30.38 22.86
C ALA A 329 -12.35 -29.68 21.53
N ASP A 330 -12.30 -28.34 21.52
CA ASP A 330 -11.84 -27.57 20.37
C ASP A 330 -10.30 -27.55 20.22
N TRP A 331 -9.54 -27.96 21.25
CA TRP A 331 -8.08 -27.80 21.30
C TRP A 331 -7.34 -28.42 20.12
N LYS A 332 -7.79 -29.56 19.58
CA LYS A 332 -7.14 -30.18 18.40
C LYS A 332 -7.16 -29.25 17.19
N GLN A 333 -8.24 -28.51 17.00
CA GLN A 333 -8.38 -27.52 15.93
C GLN A 333 -7.72 -26.21 16.35
N HIS A 334 -8.05 -25.70 17.54
CA HIS A 334 -7.57 -24.42 18.06
C HIS A 334 -6.04 -24.33 18.27
N LYS A 335 -5.38 -25.41 18.71
CA LYS A 335 -3.94 -25.43 19.06
C LYS A 335 -3.03 -24.96 17.93
N LYS A 336 -3.37 -25.29 16.68
CA LYS A 336 -2.61 -24.89 15.49
C LYS A 336 -2.52 -23.37 15.35
N ILE A 337 -3.59 -22.69 15.79
CA ILE A 337 -3.76 -21.25 15.63
C ILE A 337 -3.34 -20.51 16.89
N CYS A 338 -3.70 -21.06 18.06
CA CYS A 338 -3.36 -20.51 19.37
C CYS A 338 -1.86 -20.19 19.47
N LYS A 339 -1.00 -21.12 19.00
CA LYS A 339 0.45 -20.93 18.97
C LYS A 339 0.91 -19.84 18.00
N SER A 340 0.25 -19.68 16.86
CA SER A 340 0.62 -18.69 15.83
C SER A 340 0.28 -17.25 16.21
N VAL A 341 -0.76 -17.06 17.02
CA VAL A 341 -1.19 -15.75 17.51
C VAL A 341 -0.40 -15.34 18.75
N ALA A 342 -0.16 -16.28 19.68
CA ALA A 342 0.59 -16.03 20.92
C ALA A 342 2.03 -15.54 20.68
N THR A 343 2.67 -15.92 19.56
CA THR A 343 4.02 -15.46 19.20
C THR A 343 4.07 -13.99 18.76
N SER A 344 2.92 -13.39 18.42
CA SER A 344 2.84 -12.00 17.96
C SER A 344 2.62 -10.99 19.10
N GLN A 345 2.29 -11.46 20.32
CA GLN A 345 1.96 -10.59 21.46
C GLN A 345 3.12 -10.37 22.45
N THR A 346 4.27 -11.03 22.26
CA THR A 346 5.38 -11.03 23.24
C THR A 346 6.49 -10.00 22.99
N THR A 347 6.35 -9.07 22.03
CA THR A 347 7.41 -8.07 21.71
C THR A 347 7.15 -6.65 22.21
N THR A 348 6.19 -6.42 23.10
CA THR A 348 5.89 -5.05 23.58
C THR A 348 6.49 -4.62 24.91
N HIS A 349 7.26 -5.44 25.65
CA HIS A 349 7.95 -4.97 26.86
C HIS A 349 9.42 -5.44 26.89
N GLY A 350 10.36 -4.53 26.63
CA GLY A 350 11.79 -4.79 26.86
C GLY A 350 12.77 -3.92 26.08
N ASN A 351 13.10 -2.77 26.69
CA ASN A 351 14.31 -1.95 26.53
C ASN A 351 14.51 -1.03 25.30
N SER A 352 14.52 0.26 25.62
CA SER A 352 14.97 1.38 24.79
C SER A 352 16.49 1.32 24.65
N SER A 353 16.99 0.79 23.53
CA SER A 353 18.31 1.12 23.00
C SER A 353 18.23 1.22 21.49
N GLN A 354 18.75 2.33 20.98
CA GLN A 354 18.80 2.71 19.58
C GLN A 354 19.39 1.59 18.72
N VAL A 355 18.58 1.02 17.84
CA VAL A 355 19.05 0.45 16.56
C VAL A 355 18.04 0.88 15.51
N GLN A 356 18.39 1.91 14.75
CA GLN A 356 17.68 2.27 13.52
C GLN A 356 17.84 1.11 12.52
N PRO A 357 16.76 0.56 11.95
CA PRO A 357 16.88 -0.19 10.71
C PRO A 357 17.04 0.83 9.59
N THR A 358 18.25 0.94 9.03
CA THR A 358 18.52 1.66 7.79
C THR A 358 17.83 0.93 6.62
N LEU A 359 16.55 1.24 6.40
CA LEU A 359 15.77 0.88 5.21
C LEU A 359 16.04 1.90 4.09
N GLY A 360 17.31 2.12 3.77
CA GLY A 360 17.77 3.06 2.75
C GLY A 360 18.12 2.39 1.42
N ASP A 361 18.79 1.25 1.43
CA ASP A 361 19.53 0.85 0.23
C ASP A 361 18.84 -0.27 -0.59
N ASP A 362 18.35 -1.34 0.04
CA ASP A 362 17.83 -2.51 -0.71
C ASP A 362 16.52 -2.28 -1.51
N PHE A 363 15.66 -1.35 -1.08
CA PHE A 363 14.42 -1.04 -1.81
C PHE A 363 14.67 -0.05 -2.95
N GLU A 364 15.54 0.93 -2.69
CA GLU A 364 15.88 2.00 -3.62
C GLU A 364 16.76 1.46 -4.75
N ASP A 365 17.72 0.60 -4.43
CA ASP A 365 18.56 -0.08 -5.42
C ASP A 365 17.75 -1.03 -6.31
N ASN A 366 16.71 -1.69 -5.79
CA ASN A 366 15.82 -2.53 -6.61
C ASN A 366 14.87 -1.72 -7.51
N ILE A 367 14.39 -0.54 -7.09
CA ILE A 367 13.60 0.34 -7.98
C ILE A 367 14.50 1.02 -9.02
N VAL A 368 15.70 1.46 -8.63
CA VAL A 368 16.71 2.00 -9.54
C VAL A 368 17.20 0.94 -10.51
N ALA A 369 17.35 -0.33 -10.12
CA ALA A 369 17.70 -1.41 -11.06
C ALA A 369 16.56 -1.72 -12.07
N ILE A 370 15.30 -1.62 -11.65
CA ILE A 370 14.14 -1.85 -12.55
C ILE A 370 13.95 -0.71 -13.56
N TYR A 371 14.30 0.53 -13.21
CA TYR A 371 14.04 1.72 -14.03
C TYR A 371 15.30 2.47 -14.52
N GLY A 372 16.48 2.10 -14.05
CA GLY A 372 17.76 2.77 -14.30
C GLY A 372 18.75 1.94 -15.12
N SER A 373 18.42 0.70 -15.49
CA SER A 373 19.27 -0.16 -16.33
C SER A 373 18.78 -0.28 -17.77
N GLY A 374 18.08 0.74 -18.27
CA GLY A 374 17.51 0.77 -19.62
C GLY A 374 17.70 2.12 -20.32
N MET A 375 18.96 2.51 -20.51
CA MET A 375 19.41 3.33 -21.65
C MET A 375 20.75 2.80 -22.13
#